data_AF-A0A7X7LLP8-F1
#
_entry.id   AF-A0A7X7LLP8-F1
#
_cell.length_a   1.000
_cell.length_b   1.000
_cell.length_c   1.000
_cell.angle_alpha   90.00
_cell.angle_beta   90.00
_cell.angle_gamma   90.00
#
_symmetry.space_group_name_H-M   'P 1'
#
loop_
_entity.id
_entity.type
_entity.pdbx_description
1 polymer ?
#
loop_
_entity_poly.entity_id
_entity_poly.type
_entity_poly.pdbx_seq_one_letter_code
_entity_poly.pdbx_strand_id
1 'polypeptide(L)'
;MFDADQKLMLVDGNSLLFRAFYALPLLHTRDGIYTNGVYGFQTMLNRALENEKPSHLIVAFDMDRKTFRTEIYTEYKANRSAPPDELVGQFALVREMLAAQNIDYLEYPGYEADDIIGTMSRRGEEAGLSVVILTGDGDALQLVSPDTRVLMTKKGISEVEIYDPQKVKEKWEVEPRQMVDIKALMGDTSDNIPGVPGIGPKTAIKLIKQFQDIDTLYGNIEAVENKKLKEKLVTYQEQAYLSRKLSAIDRHMDIPGDFAEYIRKDPQREQLLDLYRRLEFNNFLQALLDQEENHSGLTTADIEITQLLAEDDIASFMTALEPDVPVVLYLDADYHHPMWAKLSGIYLGTQDKVYYLPIRDTSSFKLEWIRPFLENPDYKKILHNAKFAQVVLLRNGIELRGI
;
A
#
# COMPACT_ATOMS: atom_id res chain seq x y z
N MET A 1 -23.30 10.76 11.53
CA MET A 1 -22.73 9.76 12.46
C MET A 1 -22.20 8.67 11.55
N PHE A 2 -20.87 8.56 11.45
CA PHE A 2 -20.23 7.62 10.54
C PHE A 2 -20.51 6.17 10.99
N ASP A 3 -20.58 5.24 10.04
CA ASP A 3 -20.79 3.82 10.33
C ASP A 3 -19.53 3.25 11.00
N ALA A 4 -19.69 2.29 11.92
CA ALA A 4 -18.57 1.73 12.70
C ALA A 4 -17.51 1.03 11.81
N ASP A 5 -17.87 0.74 10.55
CA ASP A 5 -16.99 0.14 9.54
C ASP A 5 -16.27 1.18 8.65
N GLN A 6 -16.49 2.49 8.84
CA GLN A 6 -15.82 3.52 8.05
C GLN A 6 -14.40 3.78 8.53
N LYS A 7 -13.46 3.69 7.58
CA LYS A 7 -12.02 3.83 7.81
C LYS A 7 -11.47 5.08 7.11
N LEU A 8 -10.66 5.84 7.84
CA LEU A 8 -9.88 6.98 7.36
C LEU A 8 -8.43 6.55 7.15
N MET A 9 -7.92 6.71 5.94
CA MET A 9 -6.50 6.57 5.65
C MET A 9 -5.84 7.94 5.52
N LEU A 10 -4.78 8.16 6.29
CA LEU A 10 -3.93 9.34 6.25
C LEU A 10 -2.57 8.92 5.70
N VAL A 11 -2.09 9.59 4.66
CA VAL A 11 -0.84 9.24 3.99
C VAL A 11 0.17 10.37 4.15
N ASP A 12 1.35 10.04 4.63
CA ASP A 12 2.49 10.96 4.64
C ASP A 12 3.15 10.99 3.25
N GLY A 13 2.79 12.02 2.48
CA GLY A 13 3.21 12.21 1.10
C GLY A 13 4.73 12.33 0.96
N ASN A 14 5.34 13.09 1.87
CA ASN A 14 6.78 13.33 1.89
C ASN A 14 7.53 12.03 2.19
N SER A 15 7.23 11.38 3.31
CA SER A 15 7.94 10.16 3.74
C SER A 15 7.81 9.04 2.72
N LEU A 16 6.64 8.84 2.12
CA LEU A 16 6.46 7.80 1.09
C LEU A 16 7.24 8.13 -0.18
N LEU A 17 7.23 9.38 -0.64
CA LEU A 17 7.94 9.75 -1.86
C LEU A 17 9.46 9.61 -1.68
N PHE A 18 10.02 10.09 -0.57
CA PHE A 18 11.43 9.91 -0.25
C PHE A 18 11.80 8.42 -0.20
N ARG A 19 10.97 7.61 0.46
CA ARG A 19 11.24 6.17 0.56
C ARG A 19 11.16 5.47 -0.78
N ALA A 20 10.18 5.79 -1.60
CA ALA A 20 10.06 5.28 -2.96
C ALA A 20 11.31 5.64 -3.79
N PHE A 21 11.75 6.89 -3.72
CA PHE A 21 12.89 7.39 -4.47
C PHE A 21 14.18 6.63 -4.15
N TYR A 22 14.47 6.40 -2.86
CA TYR A 22 15.68 5.68 -2.45
C TYR A 22 15.55 4.14 -2.53
N ALA A 23 14.32 3.62 -2.56
CA ALA A 23 14.07 2.19 -2.68
C ALA A 23 14.24 1.65 -4.11
N LEU A 24 13.97 2.47 -5.10
CA LEU A 24 13.96 2.09 -6.51
C LEU A 24 15.18 2.66 -7.25
N PRO A 25 15.67 1.97 -8.30
CA PRO A 25 16.69 2.55 -9.17
C PRO A 25 16.16 3.85 -9.79
N LEU A 26 17.06 4.75 -10.20
CA LEU A 26 16.68 5.96 -10.93
C LEU A 26 16.04 5.56 -12.28
N LEU A 27 14.73 5.76 -12.36
CA LEU A 27 13.92 5.57 -13.56
C LEU A 27 13.62 6.93 -14.16
N HIS A 28 13.63 7.01 -15.47
CA HIS A 28 13.26 8.21 -16.20
C HIS A 28 12.51 7.85 -17.49
N THR A 29 11.67 8.76 -17.96
CA THR A 29 11.03 8.68 -19.28
C THR A 29 12.06 8.93 -20.39
N ARG A 30 11.68 8.67 -21.64
CA ARG A 30 12.53 9.00 -22.81
C ARG A 30 12.88 10.49 -22.91
N ASP A 31 12.01 11.35 -22.38
CA ASP A 31 12.22 12.80 -22.31
C ASP A 31 13.12 13.22 -21.13
N GLY A 32 13.67 12.26 -20.37
CA GLY A 32 14.59 12.51 -19.26
C GLY A 32 13.92 12.88 -17.94
N ILE A 33 12.59 12.73 -17.81
CA ILE A 33 11.86 13.04 -16.58
C ILE A 33 12.02 11.88 -15.60
N TYR A 34 12.58 12.11 -14.42
CA TYR A 34 12.68 11.09 -13.37
C TYR A 34 11.33 10.72 -12.78
N THR A 35 11.07 9.42 -12.60
CA THR A 35 9.75 8.91 -12.20
C THR A 35 9.77 7.80 -11.14
N ASN A 36 10.96 7.37 -10.68
CA ASN A 36 11.11 6.28 -9.71
C ASN A 36 10.36 6.51 -8.40
N GLY A 37 10.43 7.73 -7.86
CA GLY A 37 9.71 8.12 -6.65
C GLY A 37 8.20 8.07 -6.85
N VAL A 38 7.69 8.65 -7.93
CA VAL A 38 6.25 8.63 -8.26
C VAL A 38 5.74 7.21 -8.45
N TYR A 39 6.48 6.37 -9.18
CA TYR A 39 6.13 4.98 -9.42
C TYR A 39 6.07 4.17 -8.12
N GLY A 40 7.08 4.32 -7.26
CA GLY A 40 7.12 3.64 -5.97
C GLY A 40 6.04 4.14 -5.01
N PHE A 41 5.78 5.45 -4.98
CA PHE A 41 4.69 6.05 -4.22
C PHE A 41 3.35 5.43 -4.64
N GLN A 42 3.07 5.41 -5.94
CA GLN A 42 1.84 4.85 -6.48
C GLN A 42 1.67 3.36 -6.15
N THR A 43 2.78 2.61 -6.22
CA THR A 43 2.78 1.18 -5.89
C THR A 43 2.41 0.95 -4.41
N MET A 44 3.03 1.72 -3.51
CA MET A 44 2.74 1.64 -2.07
C MET A 44 1.31 2.06 -1.75
N LEU A 45 0.82 3.14 -2.36
CA LEU A 45 -0.54 3.62 -2.18
C LEU A 45 -1.56 2.60 -2.67
N ASN A 46 -1.44 2.09 -3.90
CA ASN A 46 -2.36 1.07 -4.44
C ASN A 46 -2.45 -0.15 -3.54
N ARG A 47 -1.31 -0.65 -3.07
CA ARG A 47 -1.27 -1.79 -2.16
C ARG A 47 -1.95 -1.49 -0.82
N ALA A 48 -1.75 -0.30 -0.25
CA ALA A 48 -2.42 0.08 0.98
C ALA A 48 -3.95 0.19 0.77
N LEU A 49 -4.39 0.76 -0.34
CA LEU A 49 -5.81 0.89 -0.70
C LEU A 49 -6.48 -0.47 -0.91
N GLU A 50 -5.79 -1.42 -1.54
CA GLU A 50 -6.30 -2.78 -1.76
C GLU A 50 -6.46 -3.56 -0.45
N ASN A 51 -5.49 -3.44 0.46
CA ASN A 51 -5.49 -4.17 1.74
C ASN A 51 -6.43 -3.56 2.77
N GLU A 52 -6.43 -2.23 2.91
CA GLU A 52 -7.17 -1.56 3.98
C GLU A 52 -8.57 -1.10 3.55
N LYS A 53 -8.81 -0.94 2.25
CA LYS A 53 -10.10 -0.50 1.66
C LYS A 53 -10.72 0.68 2.41
N PRO A 54 -9.98 1.80 2.57
CA PRO A 54 -10.49 2.93 3.35
C PRO A 54 -11.66 3.62 2.62
N SER A 55 -12.60 4.13 3.41
CA SER A 55 -13.73 4.95 2.92
C SER A 55 -13.33 6.40 2.68
N HIS A 56 -12.37 6.91 3.46
CA HIS A 56 -11.87 8.27 3.38
C HIS A 56 -10.35 8.23 3.19
N LEU A 57 -9.80 9.13 2.39
CA LEU A 57 -8.38 9.16 2.08
C LEU A 57 -7.88 10.60 1.99
N ILE A 58 -6.78 10.88 2.68
CA ILE A 58 -6.12 12.19 2.67
C ILE A 58 -4.61 11.96 2.57
N VAL A 59 -3.95 12.71 1.70
CA VAL A 59 -2.48 12.78 1.65
C VAL A 59 -2.01 14.12 2.22
N ALA A 60 -1.06 14.11 3.15
CA ALA A 60 -0.46 15.32 3.69
C ALA A 60 0.93 15.54 3.09
N PHE A 61 1.26 16.78 2.76
CA PHE A 61 2.60 17.16 2.32
C PHE A 61 3.13 18.34 3.16
N ASP A 62 4.45 18.41 3.29
CA ASP A 62 5.10 19.61 3.78
C ASP A 62 4.98 20.71 2.72
N MET A 63 4.63 21.93 3.14
CA MET A 63 4.53 23.08 2.24
C MET A 63 5.86 23.85 2.16
N ASP A 64 6.41 24.21 3.32
CA ASP A 64 7.58 25.08 3.45
C ASP A 64 8.62 24.48 4.40
N ARG A 65 9.89 24.86 4.20
CA ARG A 65 10.96 24.51 5.16
C ARG A 65 10.87 25.25 6.49
N LYS A 66 10.16 26.39 6.53
CA LYS A 66 9.99 27.18 7.74
C LYS A 66 8.69 26.75 8.40
N THR A 67 8.81 26.22 9.61
CA THR A 67 7.68 25.81 10.43
C THR A 67 7.79 26.47 11.80
N PHE A 68 6.76 26.33 12.62
CA PHE A 68 6.81 26.79 14.01
C PHE A 68 7.99 26.18 14.78
N ARG A 69 8.48 24.98 14.39
CA ARG A 69 9.66 24.35 14.98
C ARG A 69 10.94 25.12 14.68
N THR A 70 11.11 25.63 13.45
CA THR A 70 12.28 26.44 13.08
C THR A 70 12.29 27.80 13.77
N GLU A 71 11.11 28.35 14.10
CA GLU A 71 10.98 29.57 14.90
C GLU A 71 11.40 29.35 16.37
N ILE A 72 11.10 28.16 16.92
CA ILE A 72 11.48 27.78 18.28
C ILE A 72 12.97 27.43 18.37
N TYR A 73 13.49 26.71 17.37
CA TYR A 73 14.87 26.23 17.36
C TYR A 73 15.45 26.27 15.94
N THR A 74 16.33 27.25 15.69
CA THR A 74 16.86 27.54 14.35
C THR A 74 17.65 26.38 13.73
N GLU A 75 18.25 25.53 14.57
CA GLU A 75 19.03 24.37 14.13
C GLU A 75 18.16 23.14 13.80
N TYR A 76 16.84 23.20 14.02
CA TYR A 76 15.92 22.10 13.69
C TYR A 76 15.98 21.74 12.21
N LYS A 77 16.23 20.45 11.92
CA LYS A 77 16.43 19.89 10.56
C LYS A 77 17.54 20.60 9.74
N ALA A 78 18.40 21.42 10.35
CA ALA A 78 19.43 22.20 9.65
C ALA A 78 20.52 21.31 9.02
N ASN A 79 20.70 20.09 9.52
CA ASN A 79 21.61 19.10 8.96
C ASN A 79 21.02 18.29 7.80
N ARG A 80 19.73 18.46 7.47
CA ARG A 80 19.12 17.79 6.31
C ARG A 80 19.60 18.46 5.03
N SER A 81 20.24 17.67 4.16
CA SER A 81 20.59 18.10 2.81
C SER A 81 19.35 18.45 2.00
N ALA A 82 19.50 19.32 1.01
CA ALA A 82 18.43 19.52 0.04
C ALA A 82 18.09 18.19 -0.68
N PRO A 83 16.81 17.98 -1.04
CA PRO A 83 16.44 16.85 -1.88
C PRO A 83 17.26 16.87 -3.18
N PRO A 84 17.68 15.71 -3.72
CA PRO A 84 18.33 15.63 -5.03
C PRO A 84 17.44 16.24 -6.12
N ASP A 85 18.04 16.84 -7.15
CA ASP A 85 17.31 17.49 -8.25
C ASP A 85 16.37 16.49 -8.96
N GLU A 86 16.77 15.22 -9.04
CA GLU A 86 15.98 14.12 -9.59
C GLU A 86 14.69 13.84 -8.80
N LEU A 87 14.61 14.26 -7.53
CA LEU A 87 13.44 14.09 -6.67
C LEU A 87 12.55 15.34 -6.64
N VAL A 88 13.12 16.54 -6.73
CA VAL A 88 12.37 17.81 -6.58
C VAL A 88 11.18 17.86 -7.55
N GLY A 89 11.39 17.54 -8.82
CA GLY A 89 10.32 17.53 -9.83
C GLY A 89 9.23 16.48 -9.57
N GLN A 90 9.54 15.41 -8.85
CA GLN A 90 8.60 14.31 -8.60
C GLN A 90 7.52 14.68 -7.60
N PHE A 91 7.74 15.65 -6.71
CA PHE A 91 6.69 16.16 -5.82
C PHE A 91 5.51 16.75 -6.61
N ALA A 92 5.79 17.50 -7.69
CA ALA A 92 4.74 18.04 -8.54
C ALA A 92 3.98 16.91 -9.29
N LEU A 93 4.72 15.91 -9.79
CA LEU A 93 4.12 14.76 -10.46
C LEU A 93 3.23 13.91 -9.55
N VAL A 94 3.60 13.74 -8.27
CA VAL A 94 2.73 13.06 -7.30
C VAL A 94 1.43 13.83 -7.09
N ARG A 95 1.47 15.16 -6.96
CA ARG A 95 0.23 15.97 -6.82
C ARG A 95 -0.66 15.86 -8.05
N GLU A 96 -0.07 15.89 -9.24
CA GLU A 96 -0.81 15.69 -10.49
C GLU A 96 -1.46 14.30 -10.54
N MET A 97 -0.73 13.26 -10.10
CA MET A 97 -1.26 11.90 -10.01
C MET A 97 -2.39 11.76 -9.01
N LEU A 98 -2.28 12.38 -7.82
CA LEU A 98 -3.35 12.38 -6.82
C LEU A 98 -4.59 13.10 -7.33
N ALA A 99 -4.43 14.24 -8.02
CA ALA A 99 -5.53 14.95 -8.65
C ALA A 99 -6.24 14.10 -9.72
N ALA A 100 -5.48 13.43 -10.59
CA ALA A 100 -6.04 12.50 -11.58
C ALA A 100 -6.75 11.30 -10.93
N GLN A 101 -6.40 10.95 -9.69
CA GLN A 101 -7.07 9.89 -8.92
C GLN A 101 -8.26 10.39 -8.07
N ASN A 102 -8.58 11.68 -8.12
CA ASN A 102 -9.53 12.32 -7.21
C ASN A 102 -9.21 12.07 -5.72
N ILE A 103 -7.92 12.12 -5.39
CA ILE A 103 -7.43 12.00 -4.02
C ILE A 103 -7.06 13.40 -3.52
N ASP A 104 -7.72 13.81 -2.45
CA ASP A 104 -7.47 15.10 -1.81
C ASP A 104 -6.12 15.06 -1.07
N TYR A 105 -5.37 16.16 -1.20
CA TYR A 105 -4.13 16.37 -0.44
C TYR A 105 -4.14 17.71 0.27
N LEU A 106 -3.46 17.77 1.42
CA LEU A 106 -3.43 18.93 2.31
C LEU A 106 -2.00 19.43 2.50
N GLU A 107 -1.85 20.75 2.46
CA GLU A 107 -0.61 21.50 2.66
C GLU A 107 -0.95 22.78 3.42
N TYR A 108 -0.30 23.02 4.57
CA TYR A 108 -0.57 24.18 5.41
C TYR A 108 0.73 24.94 5.72
N PRO A 109 0.80 26.26 5.45
CA PRO A 109 1.98 27.06 5.78
C PRO A 109 2.29 26.99 7.28
N GLY A 110 3.58 26.83 7.61
CA GLY A 110 4.05 26.82 9.00
C GLY A 110 3.91 25.48 9.73
N TYR A 111 3.32 24.46 9.09
CA TYR A 111 3.12 23.12 9.63
C TYR A 111 3.75 22.04 8.75
N GLU A 112 4.07 20.90 9.34
CA GLU A 112 4.58 19.73 8.63
C GLU A 112 3.44 18.74 8.32
N ALA A 113 3.65 17.83 7.38
CA ALA A 113 2.71 16.77 7.05
C ALA A 113 2.29 15.96 8.29
N ASP A 114 3.23 15.74 9.21
CA ASP A 114 3.00 15.06 10.48
C ASP A 114 1.95 15.75 11.34
N ASP A 115 1.93 17.09 11.38
CA ASP A 115 0.98 17.88 12.17
C ASP A 115 -0.43 17.82 11.56
N ILE A 116 -0.51 17.82 10.22
CA ILE A 116 -1.77 17.61 9.49
C ILE A 116 -2.31 16.21 9.82
N ILE A 117 -1.48 15.18 9.73
CA ILE A 117 -1.83 13.79 10.07
C ILE A 117 -2.23 13.66 11.54
N GLY A 118 -1.49 14.30 12.45
CA GLY A 118 -1.78 14.33 13.87
C GLY A 118 -3.15 14.94 14.18
N THR A 119 -3.48 16.04 13.51
CA THR A 119 -4.78 16.71 13.65
C THR A 119 -5.90 15.89 13.04
N MET A 120 -5.73 15.38 11.81
CA MET A 120 -6.76 14.61 11.13
C MET A 120 -7.01 13.24 11.77
N SER A 121 -5.99 12.62 12.37
CA SER A 121 -6.16 11.38 13.14
C SER A 121 -7.05 11.63 14.36
N ARG A 122 -6.77 12.66 15.17
CA ARG A 122 -7.60 13.03 16.33
C ARG A 122 -9.05 13.28 15.92
N ARG A 123 -9.24 14.08 14.87
CA ARG A 123 -10.58 14.39 14.36
C ARG A 123 -11.31 13.14 13.88
N GLY A 124 -10.60 12.20 13.24
CA GLY A 124 -11.15 10.93 12.79
C GLY A 124 -11.61 10.07 13.96
N GLU A 125 -10.78 9.95 15.01
CA GLU A 125 -11.11 9.27 16.27
C GLU A 125 -12.38 9.87 16.91
N GLU A 126 -12.45 11.21 17.02
CA GLU A 126 -13.62 11.93 17.57
C GLU A 126 -14.88 11.76 16.73
N ALA A 127 -14.73 11.53 15.42
CA ALA A 127 -15.83 11.25 14.50
C ALA A 127 -16.27 9.77 14.53
N GLY A 128 -15.57 8.92 15.29
CA GLY A 128 -15.84 7.48 15.38
C GLY A 128 -15.29 6.66 14.20
N LEU A 129 -14.33 7.20 13.44
CA LEU A 129 -13.69 6.49 12.33
C LEU A 129 -12.50 5.68 12.83
N SER A 130 -12.30 4.48 12.26
CA SER A 130 -11.03 3.78 12.42
C SER A 130 -9.96 4.46 11.57
N VAL A 131 -8.82 4.81 12.15
CA VAL A 131 -7.75 5.56 11.48
C VAL A 131 -6.57 4.67 11.17
N VAL A 132 -6.06 4.79 9.95
CA VAL A 132 -4.84 4.16 9.47
C VAL A 132 -3.90 5.23 8.93
N ILE A 133 -2.69 5.32 9.48
CA ILE A 133 -1.65 6.23 9.02
C ILE A 133 -0.63 5.44 8.22
N LEU A 134 -0.41 5.81 6.96
CA LEU A 134 0.61 5.24 6.09
C LEU A 134 1.80 6.20 6.02
N THR A 135 2.92 5.81 6.62
CA THR A 135 4.18 6.56 6.59
C THR A 135 5.34 5.57 6.68
N GLY A 136 6.58 6.01 6.63
CA GLY A 136 7.66 5.26 7.27
C GLY A 136 8.51 6.10 8.18
N ASP A 137 8.00 7.25 8.60
CA ASP A 137 8.55 7.94 9.75
C ASP A 137 8.09 7.24 11.04
N GLY A 138 9.01 7.05 11.98
CA GLY A 138 8.72 6.46 13.28
C GLY A 138 8.00 7.43 14.22
N ASP A 139 7.92 8.70 13.87
CA ASP A 139 7.39 9.76 14.74
C ASP A 139 5.89 9.65 14.89
N ALA A 140 5.22 9.17 13.84
CA ALA A 140 3.80 8.85 13.84
C ALA A 140 3.42 7.77 14.86
N LEU A 141 4.38 7.00 15.40
CA LEU A 141 4.10 6.03 16.47
C LEU A 141 3.54 6.69 17.74
N GLN A 142 3.79 7.99 17.95
CA GLN A 142 3.18 8.74 19.05
C GLN A 142 1.66 8.92 18.90
N LEU A 143 1.14 8.75 17.68
CA LEU A 143 -0.29 8.91 17.34
C LEU A 143 -1.07 7.59 17.47
N VAL A 144 -0.39 6.46 17.70
CA VAL A 144 -1.04 5.15 17.84
C VAL A 144 -1.97 5.14 19.05
N SER A 145 -3.20 4.67 18.86
CA SER A 145 -4.25 4.63 19.86
C SER A 145 -5.12 3.36 19.66
N PRO A 146 -6.15 3.10 20.50
CA PRO A 146 -7.11 2.03 20.23
C PRO A 146 -7.78 2.14 18.85
N ASP A 147 -7.96 3.36 18.35
CA ASP A 147 -8.68 3.66 17.10
C ASP A 147 -7.73 4.01 15.94
N THR A 148 -6.45 4.29 16.22
CA THR A 148 -5.42 4.65 15.24
C THR A 148 -4.29 3.63 15.17
N ARG A 149 -4.04 3.08 13.97
CA ARG A 149 -2.87 2.23 13.67
C ARG A 149 -1.92 2.90 12.67
N VAL A 150 -0.63 2.59 12.76
CA VAL A 150 0.39 3.05 11.81
C VAL A 150 0.87 1.89 10.95
N LEU A 151 0.77 2.05 9.62
CA LEU A 151 1.33 1.18 8.60
C LEU A 151 2.69 1.74 8.22
N MET A 152 3.75 1.20 8.84
CA MET A 152 5.10 1.70 8.68
C MET A 152 5.84 0.96 7.56
N THR A 153 6.22 1.69 6.51
CA THR A 153 7.04 1.14 5.41
C THR A 153 8.48 0.92 5.89
N LYS A 154 8.96 -0.33 5.91
CA LYS A 154 10.30 -0.68 6.43
C LYS A 154 11.40 -0.59 5.39
N LYS A 155 11.36 -1.51 4.42
CA LYS A 155 12.39 -1.71 3.40
C LYS A 155 11.72 -1.81 2.05
N GLY A 156 12.19 -0.99 1.13
CA GLY A 156 11.64 -0.93 -0.21
C GLY A 156 10.19 -0.41 -0.20
N ILE A 157 9.42 -0.90 -1.18
CA ILE A 157 8.03 -0.50 -1.44
C ILE A 157 7.00 -1.58 -1.07
N SER A 158 7.45 -2.72 -0.53
CA SER A 158 6.60 -3.91 -0.35
C SER A 158 6.41 -4.36 1.09
N GLU A 159 7.35 -4.06 1.99
CA GLU A 159 7.29 -4.50 3.38
C GLU A 159 6.68 -3.41 4.27
N VAL A 160 5.45 -3.66 4.75
CA VAL A 160 4.73 -2.80 5.69
C VAL A 160 4.62 -3.54 7.03
N GLU A 161 5.01 -2.87 8.11
CA GLU A 161 4.78 -3.35 9.47
C GLU A 161 3.66 -2.52 10.11
N ILE A 162 2.69 -3.20 10.70
CA ILE A 162 1.55 -2.56 11.37
C ILE A 162 1.89 -2.35 12.84
N TYR A 163 1.65 -1.14 13.33
CA TYR A 163 1.79 -0.74 14.72
C TYR A 163 0.43 -0.38 15.29
N ASP A 164 -0.02 -1.20 16.22
CA ASP A 164 -1.09 -0.93 17.17
C ASP A 164 -0.49 -0.70 18.57
N PRO A 165 -1.28 -0.33 19.60
CA PRO A 165 -0.74 -0.09 20.94
C PRO A 165 0.05 -1.27 21.51
N GLN A 166 -0.38 -2.51 21.22
CA GLN A 166 0.30 -3.71 21.68
C GLN A 166 1.68 -3.85 21.03
N LYS A 167 1.77 -3.66 19.70
CA LYS A 167 3.03 -3.76 18.96
C LYS A 167 4.03 -2.68 19.38
N VAL A 168 3.55 -1.45 19.63
CA VAL A 168 4.39 -0.37 20.18
C VAL A 168 4.96 -0.80 21.53
N LYS A 169 4.11 -1.31 22.43
CA LYS A 169 4.52 -1.78 23.76
C LYS A 169 5.50 -2.95 23.71
N GLU A 170 5.29 -3.92 22.82
CA GLU A 170 6.19 -5.06 22.63
C GLU A 170 7.58 -4.62 22.15
N LYS A 171 7.64 -3.63 21.23
CA LYS A 171 8.89 -3.19 20.61
C LYS A 171 9.66 -2.17 21.44
N TRP A 172 8.94 -1.23 22.05
CA TRP A 172 9.52 -0.06 22.74
C TRP A 172 9.41 -0.13 24.26
N GLU A 173 8.68 -1.12 24.79
CA GLU A 173 8.44 -1.33 26.22
C GLU A 173 7.72 -0.16 26.93
N VAL A 174 7.09 0.71 26.14
CA VAL A 174 6.35 1.91 26.58
C VAL A 174 5.05 2.06 25.79
N GLU A 175 4.16 2.90 26.28
CA GLU A 175 2.92 3.28 25.60
C GLU A 175 3.19 4.31 24.48
N PRO A 176 2.38 4.35 23.39
CA PRO A 176 2.54 5.29 22.28
C PRO A 176 2.77 6.75 22.69
N ARG A 177 1.97 7.27 23.64
CA ARG A 177 2.08 8.66 24.14
C ARG A 177 3.47 9.00 24.71
N GLN A 178 4.20 7.99 25.18
CA GLN A 178 5.50 8.13 25.84
C GLN A 178 6.66 8.23 24.83
N MET A 179 6.41 7.98 23.54
CA MET A 179 7.42 8.07 22.48
C MET A 179 8.01 9.48 22.40
N VAL A 180 7.18 10.52 22.60
CA VAL A 180 7.61 11.93 22.60
C VAL A 180 8.58 12.19 23.74
N ASP A 181 8.29 11.68 24.94
CA ASP A 181 9.12 11.84 26.13
C ASP A 181 10.44 11.06 26.03
N ILE A 182 10.43 9.90 25.37
CA ILE A 182 11.67 9.18 25.04
C ILE A 182 12.54 10.06 24.16
N LYS A 183 11.99 10.58 23.04
CA LYS A 183 12.71 11.48 22.13
C LYS A 183 13.19 12.76 22.83
N ALA A 184 12.40 13.31 23.74
CA ALA A 184 12.79 14.47 24.53
C ALA A 184 14.10 14.24 25.30
N LEU A 185 14.31 13.02 25.80
CA LEU A 185 15.51 12.65 26.55
C LEU A 185 16.68 12.20 25.66
N MET A 186 16.42 11.41 24.60
CA MET A 186 17.49 10.88 23.76
C MET A 186 17.90 11.79 22.59
N GLY A 187 17.05 12.75 22.23
CA GLY A 187 17.20 13.57 21.04
C GLY A 187 16.90 12.80 19.75
N ASP A 188 17.12 13.48 18.63
CA ASP A 188 17.01 12.91 17.29
C ASP A 188 18.04 13.55 16.37
N THR A 189 19.07 12.80 16.03
CA THR A 189 20.12 13.31 15.14
C THR A 189 19.63 13.59 13.72
N SER A 190 18.57 12.92 13.26
CA SER A 190 18.03 13.08 11.90
C SER A 190 17.35 14.44 11.73
N ASP A 191 16.77 14.94 12.81
CA ASP A 191 16.07 16.23 12.90
C ASP A 191 16.86 17.30 13.65
N ASN A 192 18.10 16.97 14.02
CA ASN A 192 18.96 17.81 14.85
C ASN A 192 18.30 18.21 16.18
N ILE A 193 17.48 17.33 16.76
CA ILE A 193 16.87 17.51 18.09
C ILE A 193 17.92 17.12 19.14
N PRO A 194 18.27 18.01 20.09
CA PRO A 194 19.48 17.85 20.89
C PRO A 194 19.36 16.83 22.03
N GLY A 195 18.16 16.59 22.59
CA GLY A 195 17.95 15.65 23.70
C GLY A 195 18.69 16.03 24.98
N VAL A 196 19.04 15.06 25.83
CA VAL A 196 19.93 15.25 26.99
C VAL A 196 21.27 14.57 26.71
N PRO A 197 22.41 15.30 26.76
CA PRO A 197 23.71 14.76 26.37
C PRO A 197 24.13 13.49 27.09
N GLY A 198 24.33 12.42 26.32
CA GLY A 198 24.73 11.10 26.80
C GLY A 198 23.61 10.31 27.47
N ILE A 199 22.35 10.67 27.24
CA ILE A 199 21.19 9.78 27.42
C ILE A 199 20.86 9.18 26.05
N GLY A 200 21.03 7.87 25.90
CA GLY A 200 20.64 7.15 24.69
C GLY A 200 19.27 6.48 24.83
N PRO A 201 18.78 5.79 23.77
CA PRO A 201 17.45 5.17 23.75
C PRO A 201 17.15 4.28 24.96
N LYS A 202 18.11 3.42 25.33
CA LYS A 202 17.94 2.49 26.47
C LYS A 202 17.74 3.22 27.81
N THR A 203 18.48 4.31 28.02
CA THR A 203 18.39 5.10 29.26
C THR A 203 17.11 5.92 29.27
N ALA A 204 16.74 6.54 28.14
CA ALA A 204 15.47 7.24 27.99
C ALA A 204 14.28 6.30 28.27
N ILE A 205 14.22 5.14 27.62
CA ILE A 205 13.16 4.13 27.86
C ILE A 205 13.11 3.74 29.33
N LYS A 206 14.26 3.45 29.98
CA LYS A 206 14.29 3.10 31.41
C LYS A 206 13.70 4.22 32.28
N LEU A 207 14.06 5.47 32.03
CA LEU A 207 13.55 6.62 32.79
C LEU A 207 12.05 6.78 32.57
N ILE A 208 11.57 6.72 31.34
CA ILE A 208 10.14 6.88 31.02
C ILE A 208 9.29 5.71 31.53
N LYS A 209 9.81 4.48 31.52
CA LYS A 209 9.12 3.35 32.19
C LYS A 209 8.99 3.57 33.70
N GLN A 210 10.01 4.14 34.33
CA GLN A 210 10.01 4.39 35.77
C GLN A 210 9.11 5.57 36.16
N PHE A 211 9.20 6.68 35.43
CA PHE A 211 8.57 7.95 35.81
C PHE A 211 7.34 8.30 34.97
N GLN A 212 7.00 7.51 33.96
CA GLN A 212 5.87 7.69 33.03
C GLN A 212 6.03 8.83 32.00
N ASP A 213 6.56 9.99 32.39
CA ASP A 213 6.79 11.14 31.51
C ASP A 213 7.91 12.03 32.06
N ILE A 214 8.37 13.02 31.26
CA ILE A 214 9.45 13.91 31.71
C ILE A 214 9.02 14.86 32.84
N ASP A 215 7.76 15.26 32.89
CA ASP A 215 7.27 16.17 33.95
C ASP A 215 7.38 15.47 35.32
N THR A 216 6.94 14.22 35.40
CA THR A 216 7.03 13.37 36.59
C THR A 216 8.48 13.01 36.93
N LEU A 217 9.33 12.78 35.91
CA LEU A 217 10.77 12.57 36.10
C LEU A 217 11.42 13.77 36.79
N TYR A 218 11.16 14.99 36.30
CA TYR A 218 11.74 16.21 36.86
C TYR A 218 11.12 16.57 38.21
N GLY A 219 9.83 16.32 38.41
CA GLY A 219 9.16 16.46 39.71
C GLY A 219 9.72 15.51 40.79
N ASN A 220 10.30 14.37 40.39
CA ASN A 220 10.86 13.35 41.28
C ASN A 220 12.35 13.10 41.02
N ILE A 221 13.09 14.13 40.62
CA ILE A 221 14.49 13.99 40.17
C ILE A 221 15.42 13.37 41.23
N GLU A 222 15.06 13.49 42.52
CA GLU A 222 15.77 12.88 43.65
C GLU A 222 15.75 11.34 43.64
N ALA A 223 14.73 10.73 43.01
CA ALA A 223 14.62 9.28 42.90
C ALA A 223 15.56 8.68 41.83
N VAL A 224 16.31 9.50 41.09
CA VAL A 224 17.33 9.04 40.13
C VAL A 224 18.62 8.68 40.89
N GLU A 225 18.80 7.39 41.15
CA GLU A 225 19.93 6.86 41.95
C GLU A 225 21.32 7.20 41.38
N ASN A 226 21.45 7.24 40.05
CA ASN A 226 22.74 7.52 39.42
C ASN A 226 23.05 9.01 39.46
N LYS A 227 23.95 9.41 40.37
CA LYS A 227 24.37 10.81 40.58
C LYS A 227 24.80 11.54 39.30
N LYS A 228 25.58 10.90 38.41
CA LYS A 228 26.03 11.53 37.16
C LYS A 228 24.90 11.71 36.15
N LEU A 229 23.97 10.75 36.09
CA LEU A 229 22.78 10.86 35.24
C LEU A 229 21.86 11.98 35.75
N LYS A 230 21.64 12.04 37.06
CA LYS A 230 20.86 13.09 37.71
C LYS A 230 21.43 14.48 37.43
N GLU A 231 22.74 14.65 37.59
CA GLU A 231 23.43 15.92 37.29
C GLU A 231 23.21 16.37 35.84
N LYS A 232 23.31 15.46 34.87
CA LYS A 232 22.99 15.75 33.46
C LYS A 232 21.54 16.15 33.26
N LEU A 233 20.60 15.39 33.82
CA LEU A 233 19.17 15.69 33.69
C LEU A 233 18.84 17.09 34.21
N VAL A 234 19.37 17.47 35.37
CA VAL A 234 19.21 18.81 35.96
C VAL A 234 19.85 19.88 35.08
N THR A 235 21.08 19.64 34.61
CA THR A 235 21.84 20.61 33.80
C THR A 235 21.15 20.89 32.47
N TYR A 236 20.57 19.88 31.83
CA TYR A 236 19.96 19.95 30.51
C TYR A 236 18.43 19.87 30.55
N GLN A 237 17.81 20.26 31.67
CA GLN A 237 16.36 20.19 31.86
C GLN A 237 15.60 20.99 30.79
N GLU A 238 15.99 22.24 30.56
CA GLU A 238 15.37 23.09 29.53
C GLU A 238 15.52 22.49 28.13
N GLN A 239 16.67 21.85 27.86
CA GLN A 239 16.94 21.19 26.58
C GLN A 239 16.04 19.97 26.36
N ALA A 240 15.72 19.22 27.42
CA ALA A 240 14.75 18.12 27.35
C ALA A 240 13.35 18.63 27.02
N TYR A 241 12.89 19.71 27.68
CA TYR A 241 11.59 20.32 27.38
C TYR A 241 11.52 20.92 25.98
N LEU A 242 12.60 21.57 25.51
CA LEU A 242 12.73 22.02 24.13
C LEU A 242 12.62 20.85 23.16
N SER A 243 13.35 19.77 23.42
CA SER A 243 13.32 18.56 22.59
C SER A 243 11.92 17.94 22.55
N ARG A 244 11.20 17.88 23.67
CA ARG A 244 9.79 17.45 23.72
C ARG A 244 8.91 18.31 22.83
N LYS A 245 9.09 19.64 22.86
CA LYS A 245 8.30 20.58 22.05
C LYS A 245 8.57 20.41 20.55
N LEU A 246 9.82 20.10 20.17
CA LEU A 246 10.21 19.89 18.78
C LEU A 246 9.73 18.53 18.24
N SER A 247 9.75 17.47 19.06
CA SER A 247 9.34 16.11 18.63
C SER A 247 7.84 15.84 18.73
N ALA A 248 7.09 16.66 19.48
CA ALA A 248 5.64 16.52 19.59
C ALA A 248 4.97 16.92 18.27
N ILE A 249 4.10 16.05 17.76
CA ILE A 249 3.21 16.34 16.65
C ILE A 249 2.04 17.19 17.15
N ASP A 250 1.75 18.31 16.48
CA ASP A 250 0.57 19.12 16.78
C ASP A 250 -0.69 18.39 16.27
N ARG A 251 -1.69 18.24 17.15
CA ARG A 251 -2.98 17.58 16.85
C ARG A 251 -4.15 18.56 16.87
N HIS A 252 -3.89 19.85 16.99
CA HIS A 252 -4.90 20.89 17.22
C HIS A 252 -4.89 22.00 16.16
N MET A 253 -4.44 21.70 14.95
CA MET A 253 -4.55 22.65 13.83
C MET A 253 -6.01 22.97 13.52
N ASP A 254 -6.25 24.23 13.13
CA ASP A 254 -7.55 24.66 12.60
C ASP A 254 -7.61 24.34 11.09
N ILE A 255 -8.11 23.15 10.77
CA ILE A 255 -8.28 22.67 9.40
C ILE A 255 -9.77 22.74 9.06
N PRO A 256 -10.22 23.63 8.15
CA PRO A 256 -11.63 23.74 7.77
C PRO A 256 -12.14 22.47 7.06
N GLY A 257 -13.46 22.33 6.99
CA GLY A 257 -14.14 21.20 6.31
C GLY A 257 -14.48 20.05 7.24
N ASP A 258 -15.31 19.12 6.76
CA ASP A 258 -15.65 17.88 7.45
C ASP A 258 -15.08 16.66 6.71
N PHE A 259 -15.28 15.46 7.25
CA PHE A 259 -14.79 14.24 6.59
C PHE A 259 -15.56 13.86 5.33
N ALA A 260 -16.77 14.39 5.11
CA ALA A 260 -17.56 14.05 3.93
C ALA A 260 -16.90 14.52 2.63
N GLU A 261 -16.07 15.57 2.69
CA GLU A 261 -15.29 16.07 1.57
C GLU A 261 -14.21 15.07 1.10
N TYR A 262 -13.69 14.27 2.03
CA TYR A 262 -12.57 13.33 1.84
C TYR A 262 -13.02 11.88 1.57
N ILE A 263 -14.31 11.66 1.27
CA ILE A 263 -14.81 10.36 0.82
C ILE A 263 -14.11 10.00 -0.50
N ARG A 264 -13.64 8.75 -0.62
CA ARG A 264 -13.00 8.27 -1.85
C ARG A 264 -13.94 8.39 -3.04
N LYS A 265 -13.41 9.00 -4.09
CA LYS A 265 -14.08 9.19 -5.39
C LYS A 265 -13.41 8.28 -6.42
N ASP A 266 -14.14 7.97 -7.48
CA ASP A 266 -13.58 7.25 -8.61
C ASP A 266 -12.52 8.11 -9.31
N PRO A 267 -11.42 7.51 -9.83
CA PRO A 267 -10.37 8.26 -10.52
C PRO A 267 -10.87 8.89 -11.83
N GLN A 268 -10.25 10.00 -12.22
CA GLN A 268 -10.46 10.64 -13.53
C GLN A 268 -9.74 9.84 -14.61
N ARG A 269 -10.40 8.77 -15.07
CA ARG A 269 -9.82 7.73 -15.95
C ARG A 269 -9.01 8.29 -17.12
N GLU A 270 -9.58 9.19 -17.92
CA GLU A 270 -8.91 9.77 -19.10
C GLU A 270 -7.61 10.50 -18.71
N GLN A 271 -7.66 11.34 -17.66
CA GLN A 271 -6.49 12.05 -17.16
C GLN A 271 -5.43 11.08 -16.64
N LEU A 272 -5.85 10.01 -15.97
CA LEU A 272 -4.96 9.00 -15.43
C LEU A 272 -4.29 8.17 -16.56
N LEU A 273 -5.02 7.84 -17.62
CA LEU A 273 -4.47 7.18 -18.82
C LEU A 273 -3.41 8.07 -19.49
N ASP A 274 -3.71 9.34 -19.70
CA ASP A 274 -2.78 10.28 -20.32
C ASP A 274 -1.54 10.50 -19.45
N LEU A 275 -1.72 10.59 -18.13
CA LEU A 275 -0.62 10.68 -17.19
C LEU A 275 0.27 9.42 -17.23
N TYR A 276 -0.32 8.23 -17.20
CA TYR A 276 0.45 6.97 -17.25
C TYR A 276 1.17 6.78 -18.58
N ARG A 277 0.59 7.22 -19.71
CA ARG A 277 1.29 7.27 -21.00
C ARG A 277 2.49 8.21 -20.96
N ARG A 278 2.29 9.43 -20.45
CA ARG A 278 3.34 10.46 -20.37
C ARG A 278 4.48 10.06 -19.44
N LEU A 279 4.17 9.39 -18.33
CA LEU A 279 5.16 8.90 -17.37
C LEU A 279 5.72 7.51 -17.71
N GLU A 280 5.29 6.92 -18.84
CA GLU A 280 5.69 5.59 -19.31
C GLU A 280 5.42 4.46 -18.28
N PHE A 281 4.36 4.60 -17.49
CA PHE A 281 3.95 3.62 -16.47
C PHE A 281 3.17 2.46 -17.08
N ASN A 282 3.84 1.69 -17.94
CA ASN A 282 3.22 0.63 -18.76
C ASN A 282 2.41 -0.39 -17.93
N ASN A 283 2.90 -0.80 -16.76
CA ASN A 283 2.18 -1.75 -15.91
C ASN A 283 0.86 -1.17 -15.37
N PHE A 284 0.85 0.10 -14.93
CA PHE A 284 -0.38 0.75 -14.46
C PHE A 284 -1.32 1.09 -15.61
N LEU A 285 -0.77 1.43 -16.78
CA LEU A 285 -1.53 1.65 -18.00
C LEU A 285 -2.29 0.38 -18.42
N GLN A 286 -1.59 -0.75 -18.52
CA GLN A 286 -2.21 -2.04 -18.86
C GLN A 286 -3.27 -2.44 -17.84
N ALA A 287 -2.96 -2.36 -16.54
CA ALA A 287 -3.94 -2.68 -15.50
C ALA A 287 -5.21 -1.80 -15.58
N LEU A 288 -5.09 -0.53 -15.96
CA LEU A 288 -6.23 0.37 -16.13
C LEU A 288 -7.04 0.03 -17.40
N LEU A 289 -6.38 -0.35 -18.50
CA LEU A 289 -7.01 -0.79 -19.75
C LEU A 289 -7.72 -2.15 -19.59
N ASP A 290 -7.12 -3.10 -18.87
CA ASP A 290 -7.73 -4.41 -18.59
C ASP A 290 -9.01 -4.28 -17.74
N GLN A 291 -9.08 -3.25 -16.88
CA GLN A 291 -10.34 -2.91 -16.19
C GLN A 291 -11.42 -2.40 -17.15
N GLU A 292 -11.03 -1.80 -18.28
CA GLU A 292 -11.96 -1.42 -19.35
C GLU A 292 -12.47 -2.66 -20.07
N GLU A 293 -11.62 -3.59 -20.48
CA GLU A 293 -12.09 -4.80 -21.19
C GLU A 293 -13.07 -5.63 -20.33
N ASN A 294 -12.95 -5.55 -19.00
CA ASN A 294 -13.90 -6.17 -18.08
C ASN A 294 -15.19 -5.35 -17.84
N HIS A 295 -15.23 -4.05 -18.14
CA HIS A 295 -16.41 -3.17 -17.92
C HIS A 295 -17.08 -2.65 -19.22
N SER A 296 -16.31 -2.39 -20.27
CA SER A 296 -16.77 -2.03 -21.61
C SER A 296 -16.86 -3.29 -22.47
N GLY A 297 -18.01 -3.96 -22.42
CA GLY A 297 -18.42 -4.87 -23.50
C GLY A 297 -18.34 -6.37 -23.22
N LEU A 298 -18.66 -6.81 -22.00
CA LEU A 298 -19.61 -7.90 -21.91
C LEU A 298 -20.99 -7.26 -21.67
N THR A 299 -21.66 -6.85 -22.75
CA THR A 299 -23.01 -7.39 -22.86
C THR A 299 -22.80 -8.88 -22.65
N THR A 300 -23.32 -9.42 -21.56
CA THR A 300 -23.73 -10.81 -21.56
C THR A 300 -24.70 -10.94 -22.72
N ALA A 301 -24.19 -11.09 -23.94
CA ALA A 301 -24.81 -12.04 -24.83
C ALA A 301 -24.91 -13.28 -23.93
N ASP A 302 -26.13 -13.75 -23.69
CA ASP A 302 -26.33 -15.03 -23.04
C ASP A 302 -25.61 -16.05 -23.92
N ILE A 303 -24.32 -16.25 -23.67
CA ILE A 303 -23.55 -17.26 -24.36
C ILE A 303 -24.13 -18.55 -23.83
N GLU A 304 -24.95 -19.20 -24.64
CA GLU A 304 -25.56 -20.45 -24.30
C GLU A 304 -24.44 -21.50 -24.16
N ILE A 305 -24.14 -21.89 -22.92
CA ILE A 305 -23.12 -22.89 -22.63
C ILE A 305 -23.76 -24.26 -22.70
N THR A 306 -23.41 -25.02 -23.73
CA THR A 306 -23.82 -26.42 -23.86
C THR A 306 -22.96 -27.28 -22.94
N GLN A 307 -23.58 -27.93 -21.97
CA GLN A 307 -22.91 -28.82 -21.03
C GLN A 307 -22.61 -30.18 -21.70
N LEU A 308 -21.36 -30.62 -21.66
CA LEU A 308 -20.92 -31.96 -22.09
C LEU A 308 -20.94 -32.88 -20.87
N LEU A 309 -22.06 -33.55 -20.62
CA LEU A 309 -22.25 -34.34 -19.40
C LEU A 309 -22.06 -35.85 -19.62
N ALA A 310 -22.27 -36.32 -20.85
CA ALA A 310 -22.13 -37.70 -21.30
C ALA A 310 -21.12 -37.85 -22.46
N GLU A 311 -20.67 -39.08 -22.70
CA GLU A 311 -19.73 -39.40 -23.78
C GLU A 311 -20.32 -39.10 -25.18
N ASP A 312 -21.62 -39.36 -25.36
CA ASP A 312 -22.35 -39.06 -26.61
C ASP A 312 -22.39 -37.55 -26.93
N ASP A 313 -22.31 -36.69 -25.91
CA ASP A 313 -22.24 -35.23 -26.10
C ASP A 313 -20.90 -34.85 -26.75
N ILE A 314 -19.82 -35.53 -26.37
CA ILE A 314 -18.48 -35.30 -26.95
C ILE A 314 -18.43 -35.84 -28.38
N ALA A 315 -19.03 -37.01 -28.64
CA ALA A 315 -19.14 -37.54 -30.00
C ALA A 315 -19.92 -36.58 -30.92
N SER A 316 -21.00 -35.99 -30.41
CA SER A 316 -21.80 -34.97 -31.11
C SER A 316 -21.00 -33.69 -31.35
N PHE A 317 -20.24 -33.23 -30.36
CA PHE A 317 -19.32 -32.10 -30.50
C PHE A 317 -18.27 -32.37 -31.58
N MET A 318 -17.57 -33.51 -31.53
CA MET A 318 -16.53 -33.85 -32.50
C MET A 318 -17.06 -33.99 -33.93
N THR A 319 -18.29 -34.49 -34.09
CA THR A 319 -18.94 -34.57 -35.42
C THR A 319 -19.33 -33.20 -35.97
N ALA A 320 -19.58 -32.23 -35.08
CA ALA A 320 -19.90 -30.85 -35.46
C ALA A 320 -18.67 -29.98 -35.74
N LEU A 321 -17.45 -30.51 -35.57
CA LEU A 321 -16.23 -29.77 -35.86
C LEU A 321 -15.96 -29.72 -37.36
N GLU A 322 -15.71 -28.52 -37.86
CA GLU A 322 -15.22 -28.32 -39.22
C GLU A 322 -13.67 -28.43 -39.23
N PRO A 323 -13.07 -29.23 -40.14
CA PRO A 323 -11.62 -29.51 -40.13
C PRO A 323 -10.69 -28.29 -40.14
N ASP A 324 -11.11 -27.19 -40.76
CA ASP A 324 -10.29 -25.99 -40.95
C ASP A 324 -10.61 -24.85 -39.95
N VAL A 325 -11.58 -25.07 -39.04
CA VAL A 325 -11.98 -24.06 -38.05
C VAL A 325 -11.31 -24.37 -36.71
N PRO A 326 -10.44 -23.47 -36.18
CA PRO A 326 -9.80 -23.69 -34.91
C PRO A 326 -10.80 -23.62 -33.75
N VAL A 327 -10.57 -24.43 -32.72
CA VAL A 327 -11.36 -24.44 -31.49
C VAL A 327 -10.61 -23.70 -30.40
N VAL A 328 -11.27 -22.78 -29.71
CA VAL A 328 -10.70 -22.12 -28.53
C VAL A 328 -10.76 -23.09 -27.35
N LEU A 329 -9.63 -23.32 -26.69
CA LEU A 329 -9.52 -24.22 -25.54
C LEU A 329 -9.09 -23.42 -24.30
N TYR A 330 -9.93 -23.45 -23.26
CA TYR A 330 -9.65 -22.85 -21.97
C TYR A 330 -9.78 -23.90 -20.86
N LEU A 331 -8.77 -23.95 -19.98
CA LEU A 331 -8.77 -24.83 -18.82
C LEU A 331 -9.20 -24.06 -17.59
N ASP A 332 -10.27 -24.52 -16.96
CA ASP A 332 -10.73 -23.98 -15.69
C ASP A 332 -10.06 -24.76 -14.55
N ALA A 333 -9.28 -24.06 -13.72
CA ALA A 333 -8.48 -24.67 -12.67
C ALA A 333 -8.47 -23.81 -11.41
N ASP A 334 -8.34 -24.46 -10.25
CA ASP A 334 -8.41 -23.82 -8.93
C ASP A 334 -7.15 -23.03 -8.53
N TYR A 335 -6.08 -23.11 -9.34
CA TYR A 335 -4.80 -22.50 -9.02
C TYR A 335 -3.96 -22.18 -10.27
N HIS A 336 -3.11 -21.15 -10.18
CA HIS A 336 -2.33 -20.62 -11.30
C HIS A 336 -1.02 -21.39 -11.58
N HIS A 337 -0.51 -22.17 -10.61
CA HIS A 337 0.72 -22.94 -10.80
C HIS A 337 0.43 -24.33 -11.40
N PRO A 338 0.96 -24.66 -12.60
CA PRO A 338 0.52 -25.83 -13.37
C PRO A 338 0.85 -27.18 -12.73
N MET A 339 1.81 -27.24 -11.80
CA MET A 339 2.16 -28.45 -11.07
C MET A 339 1.20 -28.78 -9.92
N TRP A 340 0.43 -27.80 -9.45
CA TRP A 340 -0.42 -27.95 -8.26
C TRP A 340 -1.90 -27.67 -8.54
N ALA A 341 -2.19 -27.01 -9.66
CA ALA A 341 -3.54 -26.79 -10.14
C ALA A 341 -4.32 -28.11 -10.27
N LYS A 342 -5.56 -28.10 -9.79
CA LYS A 342 -6.57 -29.12 -10.08
C LYS A 342 -7.51 -28.59 -11.15
N LEU A 343 -7.72 -29.43 -12.16
CA LEU A 343 -8.62 -29.11 -13.26
C LEU A 343 -10.07 -29.25 -12.77
N SER A 344 -10.84 -28.17 -12.90
CA SER A 344 -12.27 -28.10 -12.54
C SER A 344 -13.18 -28.24 -13.77
N GLY A 345 -12.64 -27.98 -14.97
CA GLY A 345 -13.35 -28.21 -16.22
C GLY A 345 -12.58 -27.72 -17.44
N ILE A 346 -13.17 -27.99 -18.61
CA ILE A 346 -12.64 -27.56 -19.91
C ILE A 346 -13.73 -26.82 -20.67
N TYR A 347 -13.42 -25.64 -21.16
CA TYR A 347 -14.26 -24.89 -22.08
C TYR A 347 -13.71 -25.02 -23.51
N LEU A 348 -14.62 -25.27 -24.44
CA LEU A 348 -14.35 -25.41 -25.88
C LEU A 348 -15.22 -24.40 -26.62
N GLY A 349 -14.61 -23.40 -27.23
CA GLY A 349 -15.28 -22.38 -28.02
C GLY A 349 -15.19 -22.66 -29.52
N THR A 350 -16.32 -22.64 -30.21
CA THR A 350 -16.39 -22.50 -31.68
C THR A 350 -16.86 -21.07 -32.01
N GLN A 351 -17.06 -20.75 -33.29
CA GLN A 351 -17.45 -19.39 -33.71
C GLN A 351 -18.74 -18.89 -33.02
N ASP A 352 -19.73 -19.77 -32.83
CA ASP A 352 -21.07 -19.40 -32.35
C ASP A 352 -21.50 -20.10 -31.04
N LYS A 353 -20.70 -21.04 -30.51
CA LYS A 353 -21.08 -21.86 -29.35
C LYS A 353 -19.94 -22.07 -28.38
N VAL A 354 -20.29 -22.18 -27.10
CA VAL A 354 -19.36 -22.58 -26.05
C VAL A 354 -19.85 -23.89 -25.45
N TYR A 355 -18.95 -24.87 -25.38
CA TYR A 355 -19.17 -26.14 -24.72
C TYR A 355 -18.38 -26.19 -23.43
N TYR A 356 -18.96 -26.75 -22.38
CA TYR A 356 -18.29 -26.94 -21.10
C TYR A 356 -18.31 -28.40 -20.67
N LEU A 357 -17.12 -28.95 -20.46
CA LEU A 357 -16.90 -30.27 -19.87
C LEU A 357 -16.53 -30.10 -18.40
N PRO A 358 -17.45 -30.32 -17.45
CA PRO A 358 -17.13 -30.25 -16.01
C PRO A 358 -16.26 -31.44 -15.60
N ILE A 359 -15.14 -31.15 -14.95
CA ILE A 359 -14.18 -32.15 -14.43
C ILE A 359 -14.04 -31.93 -12.94
N ARG A 360 -14.68 -32.78 -12.15
CA ARG A 360 -14.54 -32.77 -10.68
C ARG A 360 -13.63 -33.93 -10.26
N ASP A 361 -13.09 -33.90 -9.05
CA ASP A 361 -12.19 -34.95 -8.51
C ASP A 361 -12.78 -36.39 -8.63
N THR A 362 -14.11 -36.54 -8.70
CA THR A 362 -14.82 -37.82 -8.91
C THR A 362 -15.10 -38.19 -10.39
N SER A 363 -14.68 -37.37 -11.34
CA SER A 363 -15.05 -37.43 -12.76
C SER A 363 -13.85 -37.34 -13.71
N SER A 364 -12.66 -37.70 -13.24
CA SER A 364 -11.42 -37.69 -14.04
C SER A 364 -11.49 -38.58 -15.29
N PHE A 365 -12.34 -39.62 -15.30
CA PHE A 365 -12.59 -40.45 -16.49
C PHE A 365 -13.17 -39.65 -17.67
N LYS A 366 -13.80 -38.50 -17.44
CA LYS A 366 -14.31 -37.62 -18.52
C LYS A 366 -13.20 -37.04 -19.39
N LEU A 367 -11.97 -36.98 -18.88
CA LEU A 367 -10.81 -36.61 -19.69
C LEU A 367 -10.53 -37.62 -20.80
N GLU A 368 -10.86 -38.91 -20.58
CA GLU A 368 -10.71 -39.94 -21.62
C GLU A 368 -11.66 -39.72 -22.78
N TRP A 369 -12.86 -39.19 -22.53
CA TRP A 369 -13.84 -38.90 -23.57
C TRP A 369 -13.35 -37.82 -24.55
N ILE A 370 -12.67 -36.79 -24.05
CA ILE A 370 -12.17 -35.67 -24.87
C ILE A 370 -10.72 -35.86 -25.33
N ARG A 371 -10.01 -36.85 -24.79
CA ARG A 371 -8.63 -37.20 -25.19
C ARG A 371 -8.45 -37.31 -26.72
N PRO A 372 -9.34 -37.97 -27.50
CA PRO A 372 -9.18 -38.07 -28.95
C PRO A 372 -9.12 -36.71 -29.65
N PHE A 373 -9.80 -35.69 -29.12
CA PHE A 373 -9.72 -34.33 -29.63
C PHE A 373 -8.41 -33.64 -29.19
N LEU A 374 -8.06 -33.72 -27.90
CA LEU A 374 -6.89 -33.05 -27.33
C LEU A 374 -5.55 -33.55 -27.91
N GLU A 375 -5.44 -34.85 -28.21
CA GLU A 375 -4.21 -35.47 -28.71
C GLU A 375 -4.12 -35.52 -30.24
N ASN A 376 -5.18 -35.14 -30.96
CA ASN A 376 -5.18 -35.16 -32.43
C ASN A 376 -4.65 -33.83 -33.03
N PRO A 377 -3.53 -33.83 -33.77
CA PRO A 377 -2.94 -32.61 -34.33
C PRO A 377 -3.75 -31.97 -35.48
N ASP A 378 -4.70 -32.70 -36.07
CA ASP A 378 -5.52 -32.22 -37.18
C ASP A 378 -6.56 -31.19 -36.73
N TYR A 379 -7.05 -31.30 -35.49
CA TYR A 379 -7.85 -30.25 -34.88
C TYR A 379 -6.93 -29.14 -34.35
N LYS A 380 -7.06 -27.93 -34.91
CA LYS A 380 -6.34 -26.74 -34.42
C LYS A 380 -6.96 -26.20 -33.14
N LYS A 381 -6.13 -25.93 -32.13
CA LYS A 381 -6.56 -25.35 -30.85
C LYS A 381 -5.90 -24.01 -30.61
N ILE A 382 -6.70 -23.01 -30.29
CA ILE A 382 -6.22 -21.70 -29.85
C ILE A 382 -6.33 -21.65 -28.32
N LEU A 383 -5.24 -21.31 -27.64
CA LEU A 383 -5.20 -21.23 -26.18
C LEU A 383 -4.58 -19.94 -25.70
N HIS A 384 -5.11 -19.41 -24.60
CA HIS A 384 -4.37 -18.50 -23.74
C HIS A 384 -3.53 -19.32 -22.75
N ASN A 385 -2.24 -19.00 -22.60
CA ASN A 385 -1.31 -19.70 -21.70
C ASN A 385 -1.09 -21.21 -22.02
N ALA A 386 -0.70 -21.50 -23.27
CA ALA A 386 -0.49 -22.88 -23.75
C ALA A 386 0.47 -23.73 -22.89
N LYS A 387 1.51 -23.13 -22.30
CA LYS A 387 2.47 -23.84 -21.42
C LYS A 387 1.80 -24.37 -20.15
N PHE A 388 0.92 -23.58 -19.53
CA PHE A 388 0.15 -24.03 -18.37
C PHE A 388 -0.74 -25.21 -18.76
N ALA A 389 -1.47 -25.09 -19.88
CA ALA A 389 -2.38 -26.13 -20.34
C ALA A 389 -1.67 -27.45 -20.66
N GLN A 390 -0.52 -27.39 -21.35
CA GLN A 390 0.29 -28.57 -21.65
C GLN A 390 0.72 -29.30 -20.37
N VAL A 391 1.20 -28.59 -19.36
CA VAL A 391 1.67 -29.22 -18.11
C VAL A 391 0.50 -29.81 -17.31
N VAL A 392 -0.63 -29.11 -17.22
CA VAL A 392 -1.81 -29.60 -16.51
C VAL A 392 -2.40 -30.85 -17.18
N LEU A 393 -2.53 -30.86 -18.50
CA LEU A 393 -3.03 -32.02 -19.25
C LEU A 393 -2.06 -33.20 -19.20
N LEU A 394 -0.75 -32.93 -19.30
CA LEU A 394 0.29 -33.98 -19.22
C LEU A 394 0.30 -34.67 -17.85
N ARG A 395 0.05 -33.93 -16.76
CA ARG A 395 -0.13 -34.51 -15.41
C ARG A 395 -1.33 -35.45 -15.32
N ASN A 396 -2.34 -35.23 -16.16
CA ASN A 396 -3.49 -36.11 -16.30
C ASN A 396 -3.31 -37.14 -17.43
N GLY A 397 -2.07 -37.32 -17.91
CA GLY A 397 -1.71 -38.32 -18.91
C GLY A 397 -2.13 -37.98 -20.33
N ILE A 398 -2.50 -36.73 -20.64
CA ILE A 398 -2.91 -36.27 -21.97
C ILE A 398 -1.80 -35.43 -22.61
N GLU A 399 -1.37 -35.82 -23.83
CA GLU A 399 -0.40 -35.04 -24.59
C GLU A 399 -1.12 -34.07 -25.55
N LEU A 400 -1.25 -32.80 -25.13
CA LEU A 400 -1.94 -31.79 -25.95
C LEU A 400 -1.21 -31.55 -27.28
N ARG A 401 -1.90 -31.76 -28.41
CA ARG A 401 -1.39 -31.55 -29.77
C ARG A 401 -2.30 -30.62 -30.57
N GLY A 402 -1.75 -30.04 -31.66
CA GLY A 402 -2.50 -29.16 -32.55
C GLY A 402 -2.67 -27.72 -32.04
N ILE A 403 -1.80 -27.27 -31.13
CA ILE A 403 -1.71 -25.89 -30.62
C ILE A 403 -1.10 -24.96 -31.67
#